data_AF-A0A7J4E487-F1
#
_entry.id   AF-A0A7J4E487-F1
#
_cell.length_a   1.000
_cell.length_b   1.000
_cell.length_c   1.000
_cell.angle_alpha   90.00
_cell.angle_beta   90.00
_cell.angle_gamma   90.00
#
_symmetry.space_group_name_H-M   'P 1'
#
loop_
_entity.id
_entity.type
_entity.pdbx_description
1 polymer ?
#
loop_
_entity_poly.entity_id
_entity_poly.type
_entity_poly.pdbx_seq_one_letter_code
_entity_poly.pdbx_strand_id
1 'polypeptide(L)' 'MLKKYISGLLNLYGDRPRSVCLFGSLARGEAGPESDVDVLVVDGLPKDAGSRYEETSGLRMGIRQTEAYNKFKRM' A
#
# COMPACT_ATOMS: atom_id res chain seq x y z
N MET A 1 -3.65 -18.92 -7.69
CA MET A 1 -3.59 -17.81 -8.66
C MET A 1 -2.77 -16.63 -8.14
N LEU A 2 -3.16 -15.97 -7.05
CA LEU A 2 -2.45 -14.79 -6.50
C LEU A 2 -0.94 -15.00 -6.29
N LYS A 3 -0.54 -16.10 -5.63
CA LYS A 3 0.89 -16.45 -5.45
C LYS A 3 1.64 -16.54 -6.78
N LYS A 4 1.03 -17.14 -7.81
CA LYS A 4 1.64 -17.30 -9.14
C LYS A 4 1.80 -15.94 -9.83
N TYR A 5 0.80 -15.06 -9.70
CA TYR A 5 0.87 -13.71 -10.23
C TYR A 5 1.97 -12.88 -9.54
N ILE A 6 2.04 -12.91 -8.20
CA ILE A 6 3.10 -12.23 -7.43
C ILE A 6 4.48 -12.77 -7.81
N SER A 7 4.67 -14.09 -7.89
CA SER A 7 5.94 -14.68 -8.34
C SER A 7 6.30 -14.25 -9.76
N GLY A 8 5.31 -14.14 -10.67
CA GLY A 8 5.53 -13.62 -12.02
C GLY A 8 6.00 -12.18 -12.04
N LEU A 9 5.40 -11.31 -11.20
CA LEU A 9 5.84 -9.92 -11.04
C LEU A 9 7.28 -9.84 -10.51
N LEU A 10 7.61 -10.63 -9.48
CA LEU A 10 8.96 -10.65 -8.91
C LEU A 10 10.00 -11.17 -9.92
N ASN A 11 9.65 -12.17 -10.73
CA ASN A 11 10.54 -12.65 -11.79
C ASN A 11 10.72 -11.63 -12.92
N LEU A 12 9.66 -10.92 -13.31
CA LEU A 12 9.69 -9.94 -14.39
C LEU A 12 10.50 -8.68 -14.01
N TYR A 13 10.34 -8.22 -12.78
CA TYR A 13 10.91 -6.95 -12.32
C TYR A 13 12.15 -7.09 -11.43
N GLY A 14 12.49 -8.31 -10.99
CA GLY A 14 13.62 -8.59 -10.13
C GLY A 14 13.50 -7.88 -8.78
N ASP A 15 14.57 -7.20 -8.37
CA ASP A 15 14.63 -6.44 -7.10
C ASP A 15 14.01 -5.03 -7.18
N ARG A 16 13.48 -4.64 -8.34
CA ARG A 16 12.87 -3.32 -8.54
C ARG A 16 11.61 -3.13 -7.68
N PRO A 17 10.64 -4.06 -7.64
CA PRO A 17 9.47 -3.90 -6.77
C PRO A 17 9.89 -3.95 -5.31
N ARG A 18 9.68 -2.84 -4.63
CA ARG A 18 9.98 -2.65 -3.21
C ARG A 18 8.88 -3.24 -2.33
N SER A 19 7.64 -3.22 -2.82
CA SER A 19 6.47 -3.87 -2.22
C SER A 19 5.40 -4.15 -3.26
N VAL A 20 4.65 -5.22 -3.03
CA VAL A 20 3.40 -5.53 -3.75
C VAL A 20 2.30 -5.61 -2.70
N CYS A 21 1.33 -4.71 -2.80
CA CYS A 21 0.24 -4.60 -1.83
C CYS A 21 -1.08 -5.06 -2.48
N LEU A 22 -1.77 -5.98 -1.83
CA LEU A 22 -3.13 -6.36 -2.22
C LEU A 22 -4.12 -5.30 -1.70
N PHE A 23 -5.03 -4.85 -2.56
CA PHE A 23 -6.13 -3.98 -2.16
C PHE A 23 -7.45 -4.47 -2.77
N GLY A 24 -8.48 -3.61 -2.77
CA GLY A 24 -9.75 -3.93 -3.42
C GLY A 24 -10.62 -4.92 -2.64
N SER A 25 -11.63 -5.47 -3.32
CA SER A 25 -12.63 -6.36 -2.73
C SER A 25 -12.00 -7.64 -2.16
N LEU A 26 -10.94 -8.16 -2.79
CA LEU A 26 -10.24 -9.35 -2.31
C LEU A 26 -9.54 -9.09 -0.97
N ALA A 27 -8.90 -7.94 -0.80
CA ALA A 27 -8.28 -7.57 0.48
C ALA A 27 -9.30 -7.37 1.60
N ARG A 28 -10.52 -6.93 1.26
CA ARG A 28 -11.62 -6.72 2.22
C ARG A 28 -12.42 -7.98 2.53
N GLY A 29 -12.23 -9.07 1.78
CA GLY A 29 -13.01 -10.30 1.93
C GLY A 29 -14.40 -10.24 1.26
N GLU A 30 -14.61 -9.30 0.34
CA GLU A 30 -15.88 -9.06 -0.36
C GLU A 30 -15.85 -9.58 -1.81
N ALA A 31 -14.76 -10.22 -2.23
CA ALA A 31 -14.59 -10.70 -3.60
C ALA A 31 -15.51 -11.89 -3.91
N GLY A 32 -16.25 -11.79 -5.02
CA GLY A 32 -17.01 -12.89 -5.63
C GLY A 32 -16.21 -13.58 -6.76
N PRO A 33 -16.79 -14.61 -7.40
CA PRO A 33 -16.13 -15.38 -8.46
C PRO A 33 -15.66 -14.55 -9.67
N GLU A 34 -16.41 -13.50 -10.00
CA GLU A 34 -16.11 -12.58 -11.11
C GLU A 34 -15.28 -11.36 -10.68
N SER A 35 -14.82 -11.31 -9.43
CA SER A 35 -14.05 -10.17 -8.93
C SER A 35 -12.60 -10.19 -9.44
N ASP A 36 -12.14 -9.02 -9.85
CA ASP A 36 -10.74 -8.79 -10.20
C ASP A 36 -9.81 -8.82 -8.98
N VAL A 37 -8.51 -8.89 -9.26
CA VAL A 37 -7.44 -8.84 -8.25
C VAL A 37 -6.68 -7.52 -8.40
N ASP A 38 -6.89 -6.63 -7.44
CA ASP A 38 -6.24 -5.33 -7.39
C ASP A 38 -4.88 -5.39 -6.66
N VAL A 39 -3.80 -5.04 -7.36
CA VAL A 39 -2.45 -4.94 -6.77
C VAL A 39 -1.82 -3.58 -7.01
N LEU A 40 -1.16 -3.04 -5.98
CA LEU A 40 -0.32 -1.85 -6.07
C LEU A 40 1.14 -2.30 -6.00
N VAL A 41 1.91 -2.02 -7.05
CA VAL A 41 3.35 -2.25 -7.08
C VAL A 41 4.06 -0.95 -6.79
N VAL A 42 4.92 -0.96 -5.76
CA VAL A 42 5.66 0.21 -5.32
C VAL A 42 7.14 -0.01 -5.56
N ASP A 43 7.80 0.96 -6.16
CA ASP A 43 9.25 1.03 -6.41
C ASP A 43 9.83 2.28 -5.72
N GLY A 44 11.13 2.30 -5.49
CA GLY A 44 11.87 3.49 -5.04
C GLY A 44 11.72 3.85 -3.56
N LEU A 45 11.06 3.03 -2.74
CA LEU A 45 10.98 3.25 -1.29
C LEU A 45 12.13 2.54 -0.53
N PRO A 46 12.38 2.91 0.74
CA PRO A 46 13.26 2.15 1.63
C PRO A 46 12.85 0.68 1.80
N LYS A 47 13.82 -0.17 2.18
CA LYS A 47 13.59 -1.61 2.29
C LYS A 47 12.63 -1.98 3.40
N ASP A 48 12.90 -1.41 4.55
CA ASP A 48 12.21 -1.66 5.80
C ASP A 48 11.02 -0.70 5.99
N ALA A 49 10.08 -1.11 6.83
CA ALA A 49 8.88 -0.33 7.10
C ALA A 49 9.17 0.88 8.00
N GLY A 50 10.23 0.83 8.82
CA GLY A 50 10.59 1.88 9.77
C GLY A 50 11.04 3.15 9.05
N SER A 51 12.01 3.04 8.15
CA SER A 51 12.50 4.15 7.33
C SER A 51 11.39 4.77 6.48
N ARG A 52 10.48 3.97 5.93
CA ARG A 52 9.30 4.51 5.22
C ARG A 52 8.37 5.32 6.13
N TYR A 53 8.20 4.88 7.37
CA TYR A 53 7.41 5.61 8.36
C TYR A 53 8.08 6.93 8.72
N GLU A 54 9.39 6.90 8.96
CA GLU A 54 10.21 8.07 9.29
C GLU A 54 10.18 9.12 8.17
N GLU A 55 10.32 8.73 6.91
CA GLU A 55 10.25 9.63 5.74
C GLU A 55 8.97 10.48 5.71
N THR A 56 7.86 9.93 6.17
CA THR A 56 6.54 10.62 6.16
C THR A 56 6.13 11.19 7.52
N SER A 57 6.95 11.02 8.55
CA SER A 57 6.61 11.35 9.93
C SER A 57 6.34 12.84 10.14
N GLY A 58 7.23 13.72 9.65
CA GLY A 58 7.08 15.17 9.74
C GLY A 58 5.82 15.67 9.02
N LEU A 59 5.55 15.14 7.82
CA LEU A 59 4.33 15.47 7.08
C LEU A 59 3.06 15.07 7.85
N ARG A 60 3.02 13.85 8.40
CA ARG A 60 1.88 13.39 9.22
C ARG A 60 1.69 14.27 10.44
N MET A 61 2.77 14.61 11.15
CA MET A 61 2.69 15.47 12.32
C MET A 61 2.15 16.85 11.97
N GLY A 62 2.59 17.45 10.86
CA GLY A 62 2.06 18.73 10.37
C GLY A 62 0.57 18.64 10.06
N ILE A 63 0.14 17.62 9.31
CA ILE A 63 -1.28 17.43 8.97
C ILE A 63 -2.15 17.29 10.23
N ARG A 64 -1.67 16.57 11.26
CA ARG A 64 -2.42 16.35 12.52
C ARG A 64 -2.69 17.64 13.29
N GLN A 65 -1.93 18.70 13.05
CA GLN A 65 -2.13 20.00 13.69
C GLN A 65 -3.11 20.89 12.92
N THR A 66 -3.55 20.48 11.73
CA THR A 66 -4.46 21.27 10.90
C THR A 66 -5.90 21.22 11.41
N GLU A 67 -6.64 22.31 11.19
CA GLU A 67 -8.08 22.37 11.47
C GLU A 67 -8.87 21.33 10.66
N ALA A 68 -8.45 21.05 9.42
CA ALA A 68 -9.04 20.03 8.56
C ALA A 68 -8.98 18.63 9.21
N TYR A 69 -7.82 18.26 9.77
CA TYR A 69 -7.67 16.97 10.46
C TYR A 69 -8.55 16.89 11.72
N ASN A 70 -8.62 17.97 12.50
CA ASN A 70 -9.47 18.03 13.69
C ASN A 70 -10.96 17.92 13.36
N LYS A 71 -11.41 18.52 12.24
CA LYS A 71 -12.78 18.38 11.75
C LYS A 71 -13.08 16.94 11.31
N PHE A 72 -12.17 16.32 10.55
CA PHE A 72 -12.33 14.93 10.10
C PHE A 72 -12.44 13.94 11.26
N LYS A 73 -11.62 14.07 12.31
CA LYS A 73 -11.63 13.13 13.46
C LYS A 73 -12.91 13.21 14.32
N ARG A 74 -13.71 14.27 14.15
CA ARG A 74 -14.95 14.49 14.92
C ARG A 74 -16.20 14.03 14.15
N MET A 75 -16.06 13.62 12.90
CA MET A 75 -17.09 12.95 12.10
C MET A 75 -17.09 11.45 12.41
#